data_AF-A0A7K1AFD0-F1
#
_entry.id   AF-A0A7K1AFD0-F1
#
_cell.length_a   1.000
_cell.length_b   1.000
_cell.length_c   1.000
_cell.angle_alpha   90.00
_cell.angle_beta   90.00
_cell.angle_gamma   90.00
#
_symmetry.space_group_name_H-M   'P 1'
#
loop_
_entity.id
_entity.type
_entity.pdbx_description
1 polymer ?
#
loop_
_entity_poly.entity_id
_entity_poly.type
_entity_poly.pdbx_seq_one_letter_code
_entity_poly.pdbx_strand_id
1 'polypeptide(L)' 'TYIWGFEPKSISLDVRATSPESVALSKDLKKRGWSFVGPTTMYAFMQSLGLVNDHSVECFVHEQVEVARQKFLRPV' A
#
# COMPACT_ATOMS: atom_id res chain seq x y z
N THR A 1 -0.80 -1.78 13.92
CA THR A 1 0.56 -1.25 13.73
C THR A 1 1.40 -1.77 12.58
N TYR A 2 1.91 -3.02 12.59
CA TYR A 2 3.10 -3.40 11.79
C TYR A 2 3.04 -3.08 10.29
N ILE A 3 1.98 -3.53 9.59
CA ILE A 3 1.83 -3.30 8.14
C ILE A 3 1.71 -1.80 7.83
N TRP A 4 0.96 -1.04 8.65
CA TRP A 4 0.81 0.41 8.51
C TRP A 4 2.12 1.19 8.73
N GLY A 5 3.15 0.57 9.32
CA GLY A 5 4.50 1.14 9.36
C GLY A 5 5.19 1.21 7.99
N PHE A 6 4.64 0.54 6.97
CA PHE A 6 5.11 0.59 5.58
C PHE A 6 4.23 1.49 4.70
N GLU A 7 3.35 2.33 5.28
CA GLU A 7 2.56 3.29 4.51
C GLU A 7 3.48 4.29 3.78
N PRO A 8 3.36 4.46 2.45
CA PRO A 8 4.15 5.44 1.72
C PRO A 8 3.82 6.87 2.15
N LYS A 9 4.85 7.72 2.27
CA LYS A 9 4.67 9.14 2.60
C LYS A 9 4.17 9.97 1.42
N SER A 10 4.43 9.50 0.21
CA SER A 10 3.99 10.11 -1.04
C SER A 10 3.67 9.03 -2.04
N ILE A 11 2.58 9.19 -2.78
CA ILE A 11 2.16 8.26 -3.82
C ILE A 11 2.35 9.00 -5.16
N SER A 12 3.02 8.35 -6.13
CA SER A 12 2.97 8.78 -7.53
C SER A 12 1.70 8.21 -8.14
N LEU A 13 1.04 9.00 -8.98
CA LEU A 13 -0.15 8.60 -9.75
C LEU A 13 0.17 7.66 -10.92
N ASP A 14 1.45 7.30 -11.11
CA ASP A 14 1.85 6.34 -12.13
C ASP A 14 1.41 4.92 -11.77
N VAL A 15 0.86 4.21 -12.75
CA VAL A 15 0.53 2.79 -12.64
C VAL A 15 1.82 1.98 -12.45
N ARG A 16 1.98 1.40 -11.26
CA ARG A 16 3.19 0.65 -10.88
C ARG A 16 2.83 -0.73 -10.35
N ALA A 17 3.71 -1.70 -10.57
CA ALA A 17 3.56 -3.05 -10.03
C ALA A 17 4.25 -3.23 -8.67
N THR A 18 5.08 -2.28 -8.24
CA THR A 18 5.86 -2.32 -6.98
C THR A 18 6.11 -0.91 -6.46
N SER A 19 6.47 -0.78 -5.18
CA SER A 19 7.01 0.44 -4.59
C SER A 19 8.22 0.15 -3.69
N PRO A 20 9.02 1.16 -3.32
CA PRO A 20 10.09 1.00 -2.32
C PRO A 20 9.59 0.35 -1.03
N GLU A 21 8.40 0.74 -0.57
CA GLU A 21 7.75 0.21 0.62
C GLU A 21 7.30 -1.24 0.45
N SER A 22 6.75 -1.61 -0.71
CA SER A 22 6.37 -3.01 -0.97
C SER A 22 7.58 -3.93 -1.05
N VAL A 23 8.71 -3.44 -1.57
CA VAL A 23 10.00 -4.13 -1.54
C VAL A 23 10.50 -4.28 -0.11
N ALA A 24 10.40 -3.24 0.71
CA ALA A 24 10.79 -3.29 2.12
C ALA A 24 9.95 -4.28 2.92
N LEU A 25 8.62 -4.25 2.75
CA LEU A 25 7.68 -5.18 3.38
C LEU A 25 7.95 -6.62 2.95
N SER A 26 8.14 -6.84 1.64
CA SER A 26 8.50 -8.17 1.09
C SER A 26 9.76 -8.73 1.74
N LYS A 27 10.81 -7.91 1.86
CA LYS A 27 12.07 -8.33 2.49
C LYS A 27 11.90 -8.66 3.97
N ASP A 28 11.19 -7.83 4.73
CA ASP A 28 11.01 -8.05 6.17
C ASP A 28 10.13 -9.29 6.45
N LEU A 29 9.06 -9.49 5.68
CA LEU A 29 8.22 -10.69 5.80
C LEU A 29 8.98 -11.96 5.42
N LYS A 30 9.80 -11.94 4.36
CA LYS A 30 10.68 -13.07 4.02
C LYS A 30 11.65 -13.40 5.16
N LYS A 31 12.24 -12.37 5.78
CA LYS A 31 13.13 -12.56 6.95
C LYS A 31 12.40 -13.19 8.14
N ARG A 32 11.09 -12.94 8.27
CA ARG A 32 10.22 -13.55 9.28
C ARG A 32 9.71 -14.95 8.90
N GLY A 33 10.17 -15.52 7.79
CA GLY A 33 9.83 -16.89 7.37
C GLY A 33 8.60 -17.00 6.46
N TRP A 34 8.06 -15.88 5.98
CA TRP A 34 6.91 -15.92 5.06
C TRP A 34 7.35 -16.30 3.64
N SER A 35 6.52 -17.09 2.96
CA SER A 35 6.66 -17.46 1.55
C SER A 35 5.60 -16.74 0.69
N PHE A 36 5.79 -16.70 -0.64
CA PHE A 36 4.90 -16.03 -1.60
C PHE A 36 4.67 -14.52 -1.39
N VAL A 37 5.48 -13.88 -0.56
CA VAL A 37 5.43 -12.45 -0.26
C VAL A 37 6.39 -11.64 -1.16
N GLY A 38 6.29 -11.79 -2.48
CA GLY A 38 7.10 -11.00 -3.43
C GLY A 38 6.70 -9.51 -3.46
N PRO A 39 7.57 -8.58 -3.94
CA PRO A 39 7.27 -7.15 -3.93
C PRO A 39 5.99 -6.75 -4.67
N THR A 40 5.66 -7.43 -5.77
CA THR A 40 4.41 -7.21 -6.51
C THR A 40 3.19 -7.67 -5.72
N THR A 41 3.25 -8.85 -5.11
CA THR A 41 2.21 -9.35 -4.21
C THR A 41 2.01 -8.39 -3.02
N MET A 42 3.09 -7.85 -2.46
CA MET A 42 3.01 -6.89 -1.36
C MET A 42 2.45 -5.54 -1.81
N TYR A 43 2.73 -5.09 -3.03
CA TYR A 43 2.13 -3.85 -3.53
C TYR A 43 0.63 -4.03 -3.76
N ALA A 44 0.21 -5.14 -4.37
CA ALA A 44 -1.21 -5.48 -4.51
C ALA A 44 -1.93 -5.60 -3.15
N PHE A 45 -1.25 -6.16 -2.14
CA PHE A 45 -1.74 -6.22 -0.77
C PHE A 45 -1.90 -4.82 -0.16
N MET A 46 -0.92 -3.93 -0.36
CA MET A 46 -0.99 -2.54 0.08
C MET A 46 -2.14 -1.78 -0.60
N GLN A 47 -2.37 -1.99 -1.90
CA GLN A 47 -3.52 -1.43 -2.63
C GLN A 47 -4.83 -1.93 -2.04
N SER A 48 -4.97 -3.24 -1.84
CA SER A 48 -6.20 -3.87 -1.33
C SER A 48 -6.56 -3.45 0.10
N LEU A 49 -5.56 -3.24 0.95
CA LEU A 49 -5.78 -2.77 2.32
C LEU A 49 -6.00 -1.26 2.44
N GLY A 50 -5.79 -0.51 1.37
CA GLY A 50 -5.80 0.95 1.44
C GLY A 50 -4.61 1.49 2.23
N LEU A 51 -3.40 0.92 2.06
CA LEU A 51 -2.16 1.64 2.38
C LEU A 51 -1.81 2.65 1.28
N VAL A 52 -2.23 2.37 0.05
CA VAL A 52 -2.18 3.30 -1.08
C VAL A 52 -3.57 3.45 -1.69
N ASN A 53 -3.87 4.62 -2.22
CA ASN A 53 -4.97 4.81 -3.15
C ASN A 53 -4.38 4.88 -4.54
N ASP A 54 -4.54 3.80 -5.30
CA ASP A 54 -4.00 3.69 -6.66
C ASP A 54 -5.14 3.61 -7.70
N HIS A 55 -6.34 4.02 -7.29
CA HIS A 55 -7.41 4.27 -8.26
C HIS A 55 -6.93 5.34 -9.26
N SER A 56 -7.30 5.19 -10.54
CA SER A 56 -7.12 6.29 -11.50
C SER A 56 -7.81 7.54 -10.98
N VAL A 57 -7.25 8.72 -11.25
CA VAL A 57 -7.86 10.01 -10.88
C VAL A 57 -9.26 10.21 -11.47
N GLU A 58 -9.55 9.55 -12.61
CA GLU A 58 -10.87 9.56 -13.25
C GLU A 58 -11.82 8.48 -12.70
N CYS A 59 -11.36 7.64 -11.78
CA CYS A 59 -12.19 6.62 -11.16
C CYS A 59 -13.22 7.27 -10.24
N PHE A 60 -14.49 6.90 -10.39
CA PHE A 60 -15.61 7.48 -9.63
C PHE A 60 -15.48 7.34 -8.09
N VAL A 61 -14.64 6.43 -7.59
CA VAL A 61 -14.35 6.27 -6.16
C VAL A 61 -13.07 6.96 -5.69
N HIS A 62 -12.22 7.47 -6.58
CA HIS A 62 -10.90 7.99 -6.22
C HIS A 62 -10.98 9.05 -5.12
N GLU A 63 -11.80 10.09 -5.33
CA GLU A 63 -11.97 11.19 -4.36
C GLU A 63 -12.60 10.70 -3.05
N GLN A 64 -13.55 9.76 -3.13
CA GLN A 64 -14.22 9.21 -1.95
C GLN A 64 -13.22 8.46 -1.06
N VAL A 65 -12.33 7.68 -1.69
CA VAL A 65 -11.27 6.95 -1.00
C VAL A 65 -10.23 7.92 -0.42
N GLU A 66 -9.83 8.97 -1.14
CA GLU A 66 -8.91 9.99 -0.60
C GLU A 66 -9.47 10.65 0.67
N VAL A 67 -10.73 11.09 0.63
CA VAL A 67 -11.39 11.69 1.80
C VAL A 67 -11.49 10.70 2.96
N ALA A 68 -11.81 9.43 2.69
CA ALA A 68 -11.86 8.39 3.72
C ALA A 68 -10.48 8.14 4.34
N ARG A 69 -9.43 8.09 3.52
CA ARG A 69 -8.03 7.90 3.98
C ARG A 69 -7.55 9.05 4.84
N GLN A 70 -7.89 10.30 4.51
CA GLN A 70 -7.50 11.46 5.31
C GLN A 70 -8.11 11.42 6.72
N LYS A 71 -9.34 10.90 6.85
CA LYS A 71 -10.05 10.77 8.13
C LYS A 71 -9.68 9.50 8.90
N PHE A 72 -9.02 8.54 8.24
CA PHE A 72 -8.70 7.25 8.84
C PHE A 72 -7.59 7.38 9.89
N LEU A 73 -7.89 6.96 11.12
CA LEU A 73 -6.91 6.87 12.19
C LEU A 73 -6.11 5.57 12.01
N ARG A 74 -4.80 5.71 11.74
CA ARG A 74 -3.93 4.55 11.53
C ARG A 74 -3.86 3.74 12.83
N PRO A 75 -3.98 2.40 12.76
CA PRO A 75 -3.84 1.56 13.94
C PRO A 75 -2.43 1.68 14.54
N VAL A 76 -2.37 2.15 15.78
CA VAL A 76 -1.22 1.99 16.68
C VAL A 76 -0.95 0.51 17.01
#